data_AF-A0A369VYR2-F1
#
_entry.id   AF-A0A369VYR2-F1
#
_cell.length_a   1.000
_cell.length_b   1.000
_cell.length_c   1.000
_cell.angle_alpha   90.00
_cell.angle_beta   90.00
_cell.angle_gamma   90.00
#
_symmetry.space_group_name_H-M   'P 1'
#
loop_
_entity.id
_entity.type
_entity.pdbx_description
1 polymer ?
#
loop_
_entity_poly.entity_id
_entity_poly.type
_entity_poly.pdbx_seq_one_letter_code
_entity_poly.pdbx_strand_id
1 'polypeptide(L)'
;MTNLVLAGCTAGSVACGLVLEALGANDCYDHLTLPGLPSASIHIAERGAVLCVTQAREPAFRDGLAALAAEAHLDVVLLRVALDHDRLIVTADVALELLPGTPWSMDDLALWRGADGALWLVPPLVGPAVSITPDGFWLELLPPYDTFGQRASGIDRAEREGACLLSPLEAW
;
A
#
# COMPACT_ATOMS: atom_id res chain seq x y z
N MET A 1 25.42 -5.30 -26.27
CA MET A 1 25.23 -4.41 -25.10
C MET A 1 23.81 -3.90 -25.17
N THR A 2 22.92 -4.50 -24.39
CA THR A 2 21.52 -4.10 -24.30
C THR A 2 21.48 -2.80 -23.50
N ASN A 3 21.11 -1.70 -24.13
CA ASN A 3 20.86 -0.45 -23.42
C ASN A 3 19.72 -0.73 -22.44
N LEU A 4 20.05 -0.70 -21.15
CA LEU A 4 19.06 -0.71 -20.08
C LEU A 4 18.37 0.65 -20.15
N VAL A 5 17.27 0.73 -20.91
CA VAL A 5 16.36 1.85 -20.79
C VAL A 5 15.72 1.67 -19.42
N LEU A 6 16.13 2.48 -18.44
CA LEU A 6 15.37 2.67 -17.22
C LEU A 6 14.04 3.29 -17.66
N ALA A 7 13.04 2.44 -17.91
CA ALA A 7 11.68 2.89 -18.07
C ALA A 7 11.33 3.69 -16.81
N GLY A 8 10.73 4.86 -16.97
CA GLY A 8 10.27 5.66 -15.84
C GLY A 8 9.42 4.82 -14.87
N CYS A 9 9.36 5.23 -13.61
CA CYS A 9 8.57 4.53 -12.62
C CYS A 9 7.11 4.41 -13.09
N THR A 10 6.54 3.21 -13.00
CA THR A 10 5.10 3.00 -13.20
C THR A 10 4.32 3.42 -11.95
N ALA A 11 3.03 3.76 -12.11
CA ALA A 11 2.12 4.01 -10.98
C ALA A 11 2.19 2.93 -9.90
N GLY A 12 2.25 1.66 -10.33
CA GLY A 12 2.39 0.54 -9.41
C GLY A 12 3.73 0.53 -8.67
N SER A 13 4.84 0.78 -9.37
CA SER A 13 6.16 0.84 -8.71
C SER A 13 6.31 2.02 -7.76
N VAL A 14 5.67 3.16 -8.05
CA VAL A 14 5.67 4.32 -7.14
C VAL A 14 4.86 4.04 -5.88
N ALA A 15 3.63 3.55 -6.04
CA ALA A 15 2.79 3.20 -4.88
C ALA A 15 3.46 2.12 -4.01
N CYS A 16 4.05 1.13 -4.64
CA CYS A 16 4.82 0.09 -3.96
C CYS A 16 6.04 0.66 -3.24
N GLY A 17 6.81 1.55 -3.90
CA GLY A 17 7.98 2.20 -3.32
C GLY A 17 7.65 3.03 -2.09
N LEU A 18 6.56 3.81 -2.11
CA LEU A 18 6.11 4.58 -0.94
C LEU A 18 5.85 3.68 0.27
N VAL A 19 5.20 2.53 0.06
CA VAL A 19 4.92 1.57 1.14
C VAL A 19 6.19 0.86 1.61
N LEU A 20 7.07 0.44 0.69
CA LEU A 20 8.36 -0.17 1.04
C LEU A 20 9.25 0.81 1.84
N GLU A 21 9.21 2.09 1.50
CA GLU A 21 9.95 3.12 2.21
C GLU A 21 9.45 3.26 3.66
N ALA A 22 8.13 3.33 3.84
CA ALA A 22 7.52 3.39 5.17
C ALA A 22 7.80 2.12 6.00
N LEU A 23 7.90 0.95 5.36
CA LEU A 23 8.30 -0.31 5.98
C LEU A 23 9.81 -0.42 6.26
N GLY A 24 10.61 0.53 5.77
CA GLY A 24 12.07 0.46 5.83
C GLY A 24 12.64 -0.77 5.11
N ALA A 25 12.00 -1.19 4.02
CA ALA A 25 12.28 -2.44 3.30
C ALA A 25 12.69 -2.22 1.84
N ASN A 26 13.27 -1.07 1.50
CA ASN A 26 13.61 -0.69 0.12
C ASN A 26 14.69 -1.57 -0.54
N ASP A 27 15.44 -2.32 0.25
CA ASP A 27 16.58 -3.15 -0.15
C ASP A 27 16.46 -4.61 0.30
N CYS A 28 15.36 -4.98 0.95
CA CYS A 28 15.14 -6.31 1.53
C CYS A 28 13.76 -6.87 1.19
N TYR A 29 13.64 -7.44 -0.01
CA TYR A 29 12.43 -8.13 -0.43
C TYR A 29 12.68 -9.14 -1.56
N ASP A 30 11.77 -10.12 -1.67
CA ASP A 30 11.76 -11.11 -2.74
C ASP A 30 10.53 -10.94 -3.63
N HIS A 31 10.69 -11.16 -4.94
CA HIS A 31 9.56 -11.23 -5.85
C HIS A 31 8.96 -12.63 -5.84
N LEU A 32 7.64 -12.72 -5.66
CA LEU A 32 6.89 -13.96 -5.66
C LEU A 32 5.81 -13.96 -6.76
N THR A 33 5.46 -15.15 -7.23
CA THR A 33 4.25 -15.40 -8.00
C THR A 33 3.33 -16.27 -7.16
N LEU A 34 2.19 -15.72 -6.75
CA LEU A 34 1.27 -16.36 -5.82
C LEU A 34 -0.04 -16.70 -6.54
N PRO A 35 -0.53 -17.95 -6.52
CA PRO A 35 -1.82 -18.31 -7.08
C PRO A 35 -2.94 -17.46 -6.47
N GLY A 36 -3.85 -16.95 -7.31
CA GLY A 36 -4.98 -16.16 -6.82
C GLY A 36 -4.68 -14.70 -6.49
N LEU A 37 -3.43 -14.24 -6.65
CA LEU A 37 -3.04 -12.83 -6.53
C LEU A 37 -2.41 -12.31 -7.84
N PRO A 38 -2.27 -10.98 -8.00
CA PRO A 38 -1.57 -10.40 -9.14
C PRO A 38 -0.14 -10.95 -9.27
N SER A 39 0.36 -11.05 -10.51
CA SER A 39 1.65 -11.68 -10.82
C SER A 39 2.88 -10.95 -10.25
N ALA A 40 2.74 -9.71 -9.79
CA ALA A 40 3.79 -8.93 -9.16
C ALA A 40 3.50 -8.78 -7.66
N SER A 41 3.88 -9.82 -6.89
CA SER A 41 3.87 -9.80 -5.43
C SER A 41 5.29 -9.64 -4.91
N ILE A 42 5.43 -8.91 -3.81
CA ILE A 42 6.68 -8.68 -3.10
C ILE A 42 6.51 -9.25 -1.70
N HIS A 43 7.42 -10.13 -1.28
CA HIS A 43 7.48 -10.66 0.06
C HIS A 43 8.59 -9.97 0.84
N ILE A 44 8.20 -9.39 1.98
CA ILE A 44 9.07 -8.70 2.92
C ILE A 44 9.18 -9.60 4.15
N ALA A 45 10.08 -10.58 4.07
CA ALA A 45 10.16 -11.68 5.04
C ALA A 45 10.35 -11.18 6.48
N GLU A 46 11.18 -10.15 6.67
CA GLU A 46 11.44 -9.59 8.01
C GLU A 46 10.24 -8.88 8.64
N ARG A 47 9.21 -8.56 7.86
CA ARG A 47 7.95 -7.98 8.34
C ARG A 47 6.80 -8.97 8.32
N GLY A 48 7.06 -10.22 7.91
CA GLY A 48 6.03 -11.22 7.69
C GLY A 48 4.93 -10.73 6.75
N ALA A 49 5.30 -9.95 5.73
CA ALA A 49 4.32 -9.23 4.91
C ALA A 49 4.46 -9.53 3.42
N VAL A 50 3.33 -9.52 2.71
CA VAL A 50 3.26 -9.57 1.25
C VAL A 50 2.58 -8.33 0.73
N LEU A 51 3.26 -7.60 -0.15
CA LEU A 51 2.74 -6.44 -0.85
C LEU A 51 2.44 -6.81 -2.30
N CYS A 52 1.21 -6.59 -2.75
CA CYS A 52 0.79 -6.82 -4.12
C CYS A 52 0.34 -5.50 -4.75
N VAL A 53 0.37 -5.43 -6.08
CA VAL A 53 -0.15 -4.27 -6.82
C VAL A 53 -1.05 -4.71 -7.95
N THR A 54 -2.17 -4.01 -8.14
CA THR A 54 -3.10 -4.21 -9.25
C THR A 54 -3.69 -2.91 -9.74
N GLN A 55 -4.17 -2.90 -10.99
CA GLN A 55 -4.97 -1.81 -11.57
C GLN A 55 -6.48 -2.08 -11.50
N ALA A 56 -6.88 -3.20 -10.90
CA ALA A 56 -8.29 -3.50 -10.68
C ALA A 56 -8.92 -2.41 -9.81
N ARG A 57 -10.10 -1.91 -10.22
CA ARG A 57 -10.82 -0.84 -9.51
C ARG A 57 -11.61 -1.35 -8.31
N GLU A 58 -12.09 -2.59 -8.39
CA GLU A 58 -12.86 -3.25 -7.34
C GLU A 58 -11.97 -4.26 -6.58
N PRO A 59 -12.31 -4.62 -5.33
CA PRO A 59 -11.55 -5.56 -4.50
C PRO A 59 -11.69 -7.02 -5.00
N ALA A 60 -11.27 -7.27 -6.23
CA ALA A 60 -11.47 -8.52 -6.96
C ALA A 60 -10.68 -9.71 -6.39
N PHE A 61 -9.76 -9.46 -5.46
CA PHE A 61 -8.83 -10.43 -4.90
C PHE A 61 -9.07 -10.72 -3.42
N ARG A 62 -10.17 -10.21 -2.83
CA ARG A 62 -10.47 -10.33 -1.39
C ARG A 62 -10.31 -11.76 -0.87
N ASP A 63 -10.93 -12.73 -1.54
CA ASP A 63 -10.92 -14.12 -1.08
C ASP A 63 -9.52 -14.73 -1.17
N GLY A 64 -8.78 -14.44 -2.24
CA GLY A 64 -7.40 -14.93 -2.42
C GLY A 64 -6.43 -14.29 -1.41
N LEU A 65 -6.66 -13.02 -1.09
CA LEU A 65 -5.87 -12.27 -0.12
C LEU A 65 -6.08 -12.85 1.30
N ALA A 66 -7.32 -13.05 1.72
CA ALA A 66 -7.65 -13.64 3.02
C ALA A 66 -7.16 -15.09 3.14
N ALA A 67 -7.31 -15.90 2.08
CA ALA A 67 -6.81 -17.27 2.06
C ALA A 67 -5.28 -17.32 2.20
N LEU A 68 -4.55 -16.49 1.43
CA LEU A 68 -3.09 -16.44 1.53
C LEU A 68 -2.64 -16.01 2.93
N ALA A 69 -3.22 -14.94 3.48
CA ALA A 69 -2.86 -14.43 4.81
C ALA A 69 -2.97 -15.54 5.87
N ALA A 70 -4.11 -16.25 5.88
CA ALA A 70 -4.38 -17.34 6.80
C ALA A 70 -3.46 -18.56 6.58
N GLU A 71 -3.26 -18.99 5.32
CA GLU A 71 -2.46 -20.17 5.00
C GLU A 71 -0.96 -19.96 5.26
N ALA A 72 -0.45 -18.77 4.97
CA ALA A 72 0.97 -18.44 5.10
C ALA A 72 1.34 -17.84 6.46
N HIS A 73 0.34 -17.46 7.27
CA HIS A 73 0.52 -16.68 8.50
C HIS A 73 1.29 -15.37 8.24
N LEU A 74 0.81 -14.59 7.27
CA LEU A 74 1.43 -13.34 6.82
C LEU A 74 0.40 -12.22 6.77
N ASP A 75 0.84 -10.98 6.95
CA ASP A 75 0.06 -9.82 6.60
C ASP A 75 0.10 -9.61 5.08
N VAL A 76 -1.04 -9.47 4.45
CA VAL A 76 -1.14 -9.29 3.00
C VAL A 76 -1.81 -7.96 2.69
N VAL A 77 -1.14 -7.14 1.90
CA VAL A 77 -1.61 -5.82 1.46
C VAL A 77 -1.62 -5.78 -0.06
N LEU A 78 -2.79 -5.55 -0.65
CA LEU A 78 -2.94 -5.36 -2.09
C LEU A 78 -3.23 -3.89 -2.37
N LEU A 79 -2.29 -3.21 -3.02
CA LEU A 79 -2.47 -1.86 -3.51
C LEU A 79 -3.24 -1.88 -4.84
N ARG A 80 -4.35 -1.16 -4.89
CA ARG A 80 -5.09 -0.82 -6.10
C ARG A 80 -4.67 0.57 -6.55
N VAL A 81 -4.05 0.64 -7.72
CA VAL A 81 -3.51 1.89 -8.26
C VAL A 81 -4.31 2.36 -9.47
N ALA A 82 -4.64 3.64 -9.47
CA ALA A 82 -5.25 4.32 -10.60
C ALA A 82 -4.59 5.68 -10.82
N LEU A 83 -4.53 6.11 -12.07
CA LEU A 83 -4.18 7.48 -12.42
C LEU A 83 -5.44 8.24 -12.76
N ASP A 84 -5.62 9.39 -12.14
CA ASP A 84 -6.68 10.34 -12.46
C ASP A 84 -6.06 11.72 -12.66
N HIS A 85 -5.98 12.15 -13.92
CA HIS A 85 -5.23 13.35 -14.33
C HIS A 85 -3.79 13.30 -13.78
N ASP A 86 -3.42 14.28 -12.93
CA ASP A 86 -2.10 14.41 -12.32
C ASP A 86 -2.07 13.84 -10.88
N ARG A 87 -2.93 12.87 -10.56
CA ARG A 87 -3.02 12.23 -9.24
C ARG A 87 -2.77 10.74 -9.35
N LEU A 88 -1.95 10.23 -8.44
CA LEU A 88 -1.82 8.78 -8.20
C LEU A 88 -2.78 8.38 -7.08
N ILE A 89 -3.92 7.82 -7.46
CA ILE A 89 -4.90 7.30 -6.50
C ILE A 89 -4.43 5.91 -6.07
N VAL A 90 -4.23 5.73 -4.77
CA VAL A 90 -3.86 4.44 -4.15
C VAL A 90 -4.91 4.06 -3.11
N THR A 91 -5.63 2.99 -3.39
CA THR A 91 -6.43 2.28 -2.38
C THR A 91 -5.79 0.94 -2.05
N ALA A 92 -6.23 0.32 -0.96
CA ALA A 92 -5.68 -0.93 -0.50
C ALA A 92 -6.77 -1.85 0.06
N ASP A 93 -6.57 -3.14 -0.18
CA ASP A 93 -7.28 -4.24 0.47
C ASP A 93 -6.26 -4.99 1.33
N VAL A 94 -6.64 -5.30 2.56
CA VAL A 94 -5.71 -5.88 3.55
C VAL A 94 -6.33 -7.06 4.26
N ALA A 95 -5.49 -8.02 4.62
CA ALA A 95 -5.74 -9.04 5.62
C ALA A 95 -4.50 -9.13 6.50
N LEU A 96 -4.70 -8.91 7.79
CA LEU A 96 -3.67 -8.89 8.82
C LEU A 96 -3.84 -10.14 9.69
N GLU A 97 -2.88 -11.04 9.59
CA GLU A 97 -2.85 -12.33 10.30
C GLU A 97 -1.88 -12.30 11.48
N LEU A 98 -0.91 -11.36 11.48
CA LEU A 98 0.10 -11.23 12.53
C LEU A 98 -0.38 -10.46 13.75
N LEU A 99 -1.61 -9.93 13.71
CA LEU A 99 -2.20 -9.22 14.84
C LEU A 99 -2.43 -10.18 16.03
N PRO A 100 -2.20 -9.73 17.27
CA PRO A 100 -2.58 -10.50 18.45
C PRO A 100 -4.10 -10.71 18.49
N GLY A 101 -4.54 -11.96 18.32
CA GLY A 101 -5.95 -12.34 18.49
C GLY A 101 -6.57 -12.84 17.19
N THR A 102 -7.63 -12.17 16.73
CA THR A 102 -8.40 -12.60 15.55
C THR A 102 -7.87 -11.91 14.30
N PRO A 103 -7.71 -12.66 13.19
CA PRO A 103 -7.42 -12.08 11.89
C PRO A 103 -8.37 -10.94 11.54
N TRP A 104 -7.84 -9.90 10.91
CA TRP A 104 -8.62 -8.73 10.53
C TRP A 104 -8.44 -8.42 9.05
N SER A 105 -9.53 -8.13 8.34
CA SER A 105 -9.47 -7.71 6.95
C SER A 105 -10.38 -6.52 6.68
N MET A 106 -9.97 -5.70 5.71
CA MET A 106 -10.73 -4.55 5.26
C MET A 106 -10.34 -4.19 3.83
N ASP A 107 -11.31 -3.73 3.06
CA ASP A 107 -11.13 -3.27 1.70
C ASP A 107 -11.35 -1.76 1.61
N ASP A 108 -10.96 -1.19 0.47
CA ASP A 108 -11.19 0.22 0.13
C ASP A 108 -10.55 1.20 1.14
N LEU A 109 -9.44 0.80 1.78
CA LEU A 109 -8.60 1.72 2.54
C LEU A 109 -7.89 2.67 1.58
N ALA A 110 -7.77 3.94 1.93
CA ALA A 110 -7.01 4.92 1.15
C ALA A 110 -5.61 5.10 1.72
N LEU A 111 -4.59 5.25 0.86
CA LEU A 111 -3.28 5.67 1.31
C LEU A 111 -3.34 7.11 1.84
N TRP A 112 -2.80 7.33 3.03
CA TRP A 112 -2.82 8.61 3.72
C TRP A 112 -1.44 8.98 4.22
N ARG A 113 -1.04 10.24 3.99
CA ARG A 113 0.25 10.79 4.44
C ARG A 113 0.05 11.86 5.50
N GLY A 114 0.68 11.66 6.65
CA GLY A 114 0.75 12.63 7.74
C GLY A 114 1.62 13.82 7.38
N ALA A 115 1.41 14.95 8.07
CA ALA A 115 2.27 16.13 7.91
C ALA A 115 3.69 15.88 8.46
N ASP A 116 3.82 14.92 9.37
CA ASP A 116 5.06 14.38 9.91
C ASP A 116 5.73 13.34 8.99
N GLY A 117 5.09 13.00 7.87
CA GLY A 117 5.58 12.00 6.94
C GLY A 117 5.19 10.57 7.30
N ALA A 118 4.36 10.32 8.32
CA ALA A 118 3.87 8.97 8.61
C ALA A 118 2.92 8.47 7.51
N LEU A 119 2.98 7.18 7.19
CA LEU A 119 2.15 6.57 6.14
C LEU A 119 1.14 5.60 6.74
N TRP A 120 -0.10 5.69 6.29
CA TRP A 120 -1.23 4.94 6.83
C TRP A 120 -2.16 4.45 5.71
N LEU A 121 -2.93 3.41 5.99
CA LEU A 121 -4.10 3.01 5.22
C LEU A 121 -5.36 3.34 6.04
N VAL A 122 -6.21 4.23 5.52
CA VAL A 122 -7.34 4.79 6.28
C VAL A 122 -8.70 4.43 5.67
N PRO A 123 -9.69 4.05 6.49
CA PRO A 123 -11.01 3.65 6.00
C PRO A 123 -11.77 4.80 5.34
N PRO A 124 -12.76 4.52 4.46
CA PRO A 124 -13.58 5.55 3.81
C PRO A 124 -14.41 6.37 4.82
N LEU A 125 -14.77 5.74 5.95
CA LEU A 125 -15.53 6.33 7.04
C LEU A 125 -14.69 6.32 8.34
N VAL A 126 -15.34 6.54 9.49
CA VAL A 126 -14.70 6.38 10.80
C VAL A 126 -14.51 4.89 11.08
N GLY A 127 -13.31 4.51 11.50
CA GLY A 127 -13.00 3.13 11.87
C GLY A 127 -11.50 2.92 12.09
N PRO A 128 -11.09 1.66 12.32
CA PRO A 128 -9.69 1.28 12.44
C PRO A 128 -8.90 1.65 11.19
N ALA A 129 -7.67 2.09 11.38
CA ALA A 129 -6.71 2.38 10.33
C ALA A 129 -5.48 1.47 10.49
N VAL A 130 -4.67 1.36 9.45
CA VAL A 130 -3.42 0.60 9.50
C VAL A 130 -2.25 1.58 9.42
N SER A 131 -1.44 1.69 10.47
CA SER A 131 -0.17 2.40 10.37
C SER A 131 0.86 1.52 9.67
N ILE A 132 1.66 2.13 8.80
CA ILE A 132 2.74 1.47 8.06
C ILE A 132 4.04 1.95 8.67
N THR A 133 4.76 1.05 9.34
CA THR A 133 5.96 1.39 10.12
C THR A 133 7.12 0.49 9.74
N PRO A 134 8.35 0.83 10.14
CA PRO A 134 9.49 -0.05 9.97
C PRO A 134 9.36 -1.41 10.66
N ASP A 135 8.37 -1.64 11.52
CA ASP A 135 8.12 -2.93 12.16
C ASP A 135 7.01 -3.76 11.47
N GLY A 136 6.31 -3.19 10.48
CA GLY A 136 5.25 -3.87 9.74
C GLY A 136 3.95 -3.06 9.64
N PHE A 137 2.83 -3.78 9.45
CA PHE A 137 1.49 -3.22 9.39
C PHE A 137 0.81 -3.34 10.76
N TRP A 138 0.34 -2.22 11.31
CA TRP A 138 -0.24 -2.19 12.65
C TRP A 138 -1.68 -1.69 12.59
N LEU A 139 -2.62 -2.50 13.10
CA LEU A 139 -4.01 -2.08 13.22
C LEU A 139 -4.17 -1.15 14.41
N GLU A 140 -4.60 0.08 14.14
CA GLU A 140 -4.86 1.10 15.14
C GLU A 140 -6.35 1.43 15.19
N LEU A 141 -6.93 1.37 16.39
CA LEU A 141 -8.36 1.61 16.59
C LEU A 141 -8.76 3.08 16.40
N LEU A 142 -7.79 3.99 16.54
CA LEU A 142 -7.97 5.42 16.33
C LEU A 142 -7.26 5.82 15.04
N PRO A 143 -7.95 6.50 14.10
CA PRO A 143 -7.31 6.96 12.88
C PRO A 143 -6.34 8.12 13.16
N PRO A 144 -5.40 8.42 12.24
CA PRO A 144 -4.39 9.48 12.42
C PRO A 144 -4.95 10.89 12.17
N TYR A 145 -6.26 11.08 12.32
CA TYR A 145 -6.97 12.34 12.07
C TYR A 145 -8.19 12.48 13.00
N ASP A 146 -8.51 13.72 13.36
CA ASP A 146 -9.67 14.08 14.17
C ASP A 146 -10.90 14.41 13.31
N THR A 147 -10.68 14.77 12.04
CA THR A 147 -11.74 15.26 11.15
C THR A 147 -11.66 14.68 9.74
N PHE A 148 -12.79 14.62 9.04
CA PHE A 148 -12.82 14.25 7.63
C PHE A 148 -12.02 15.21 6.73
N GLY A 149 -11.88 16.48 7.13
CA GLY A 149 -11.02 17.44 6.43
C GLY A 149 -9.54 17.08 6.52
N GLN A 150 -9.07 16.67 7.70
CA GLN A 150 -7.70 16.17 7.88
C GLN A 150 -7.48 14.83 7.17
N ARG A 151 -8.48 13.94 7.16
CA ARG A 151 -8.46 12.71 6.36
C ARG A 151 -8.25 13.02 4.88
N ALA A 152 -9.10 13.87 4.30
CA ALA A 152 -9.01 14.26 2.89
C ALA A 152 -7.67 14.92 2.58
N SER A 153 -7.17 15.79 3.48
CA SER A 153 -5.89 16.47 3.28
C SER A 153 -4.70 15.53 3.25
N GLY A 154 -4.69 14.46 4.07
CA GLY A 154 -3.59 13.48 4.02
C GLY A 154 -3.66 12.52 2.85
N ILE A 155 -4.86 12.22 2.33
CA ILE A 155 -5.01 11.51 1.06
C ILE A 155 -4.47 12.38 -0.09
N ASP A 156 -4.88 13.65 -0.16
CA ASP A 156 -4.39 14.58 -1.19
C ASP A 156 -2.85 14.73 -1.17
N ARG A 157 -2.24 14.72 0.03
CA ARG A 157 -0.77 14.69 0.16
C ARG A 157 -0.15 13.41 -0.43
N ALA A 158 -0.67 12.24 -0.09
CA ALA A 158 -0.17 10.97 -0.62
C ALA A 158 -0.30 10.89 -2.14
N GLU A 159 -1.44 11.31 -2.70
CA GLU A 159 -1.69 11.32 -4.14
C GLU A 159 -0.72 12.24 -4.90
N ARG A 160 -0.48 13.44 -4.36
CA ARG A 160 0.46 14.42 -4.94
C ARG A 160 1.91 13.94 -4.88
N GLU A 161 2.31 13.38 -3.74
CA GLU A 161 3.66 12.83 -3.58
C GLU A 161 3.92 11.72 -4.62
N GLY A 162 2.98 10.79 -4.76
CA GLY A 162 3.04 9.76 -5.79
C GLY A 162 3.08 10.32 -7.22
N ALA A 163 2.27 11.33 -7.52
CA ALA A 163 2.27 11.98 -8.83
C ALA A 163 3.62 12.67 -9.15
N CYS A 164 4.22 13.35 -8.16
CA CYS A 164 5.54 13.96 -8.32
C CYS A 164 6.63 12.93 -8.66
N LEU A 165 6.55 11.72 -8.11
CA LEU A 165 7.48 10.64 -8.40
C LEU A 165 7.29 10.02 -9.78
N LEU A 166 6.08 10.09 -10.36
CA LEU A 166 5.79 9.62 -11.72
C LEU A 166 6.28 10.57 -12.80
N SER A 167 6.27 11.87 -12.51
CA SER A 167 6.73 12.92 -13.40
C SER A 167 7.86 13.72 -12.74
N PRO A 168 9.05 13.13 -12.55
CA PRO A 168 10.17 13.81 -11.88
C PRO A 168 10.75 15.00 -12.67
N LEU A 169 10.20 15.34 -13.84
CA LEU A 169 10.74 16.33 -14.78
C LEU A 169 9.66 17.25 -15.36
N GLU A 170 9.30 18.31 -14.62
CA GLU A 170 9.05 19.67 -15.16
C GLU A 170 9.45 20.72 -14.09
N ALA A 171 10.62 20.57 -13.48
CA ALA A 171 11.17 21.53 -12.54
C ALA A 171 12.64 21.85 -12.86
N TRP A 172 12.88 22.38 -14.05
CA TRP A 172 14.12 23.08 -14.43
C TRP A 172 13.79 24.24 -15.36
#